data_AF-A0A921QTD4-F1
#
_entry.id   AF-A0A921QTD4-F1
#
_cell.length_a   1.000
_cell.length_b   1.000
_cell.length_c   1.000
_cell.angle_alpha   90.00
_cell.angle_beta   90.00
_cell.angle_gamma   90.00
#
_symmetry.space_group_name_H-M   'P 1'
#
loop_
_entity.id
_entity.type
_entity.pdbx_description
1 polymer ?
#
loop_
_entity_poly.entity_id
_entity_poly.type
_entity_poly.pdbx_seq_one_letter_code
_entity_poly.pdbx_strand_id
1 'polypeptide(L)'
;MQRVAQAGDPRFAALSSRATAAPACEPPLRALNQPLRASEVSREMAGASFLSTAPLVARGVAACSSISTPTRRHPHIRVCCRADAEGSEAAAHEERLRFRRRDFIGTCVGSAIGLELIDGSTRFSGVATAADLIERRQRSEFQSKIKDTLYVAIKAKPELVPSLLTLALNDAMTYDKATKTGGANGSIRLETSRPENSGLSAALDLLTEAKKEIDSFSKGGPISFADLIQFAAQSALKRSFLDAAIAKCGGNEEKGRTLYSAYGSNGQWGLFDRTFGRADAQEADPEGRVPEWSKASVQEMKDRFVAVGLGPRQLAVMSAFLGPDQAATEERLIADPDCRPWVEKYQRSRETVSRTDYEVDLITTLTKLSSFGQNINYEAYTYPKQKIDLGKLKL
;
A
#
# COMPACT_ATOMS: atom_id res chain seq x y z
N MET A 1 40.98 -22.64 63.37
CA MET A 1 41.92 -23.72 62.99
C MET A 1 41.13 -24.94 62.53
N GLN A 2 41.80 -25.84 61.81
CA GLN A 2 41.46 -27.20 61.30
C GLN A 2 40.18 -27.91 61.82
N ARG A 3 39.38 -28.53 60.92
CA ARG A 3 39.26 -30.00 60.59
C ARG A 3 38.74 -30.86 61.76
N VAL A 4 37.96 -31.95 61.64
CA VAL A 4 37.87 -33.14 60.75
C VAL A 4 36.40 -33.65 60.91
N ALA A 5 35.56 -33.96 59.90
CA ALA A 5 35.49 -35.07 58.92
C ALA A 5 35.21 -36.49 59.49
N GLN A 6 34.72 -37.41 58.62
CA GLN A 6 34.20 -38.79 58.84
C GLN A 6 32.71 -38.90 59.26
N ALA A 7 31.91 -39.87 58.81
CA ALA A 7 31.96 -40.87 57.72
C ALA A 7 30.50 -41.30 57.42
N GLY A 8 30.10 -42.02 56.36
CA GLY A 8 30.82 -42.82 55.38
C GLY A 8 29.87 -43.27 54.26
N ASP A 9 30.42 -43.96 53.26
CA ASP A 9 29.92 -44.00 51.88
C ASP A 9 29.52 -45.46 51.45
N PRO A 10 29.76 -45.93 50.21
CA PRO A 10 28.83 -45.97 49.08
C PRO A 10 28.34 -47.40 48.72
N ARG A 11 27.47 -47.50 47.68
CA ARG A 11 27.61 -48.59 46.69
C ARG A 11 27.49 -48.14 45.22
N PHE A 12 28.64 -48.21 44.53
CA PHE A 12 28.90 -48.76 43.18
C PHE A 12 28.13 -48.16 41.97
N ALA A 13 28.77 -47.46 41.01
CA ALA A 13 29.77 -47.91 40.00
C ALA A 13 29.14 -48.76 38.86
N ALA A 14 29.61 -48.89 37.60
CA ALA A 14 30.81 -48.50 36.82
C ALA A 14 30.49 -48.75 35.30
N LEU A 15 31.25 -48.44 34.23
CA LEU A 15 32.40 -47.55 33.87
C LEU A 15 32.43 -47.53 32.29
N SER A 16 32.52 -46.37 31.62
CA SER A 16 33.73 -45.78 31.01
C SER A 16 34.16 -46.22 29.58
N SER A 17 34.38 -45.22 28.70
CA SER A 17 35.30 -45.21 27.53
C SER A 17 35.01 -46.20 26.37
N ARG A 18 35.52 -46.04 25.14
CA ARG A 18 36.70 -45.31 24.63
C ARG A 18 36.56 -45.03 23.12
N ALA A 19 37.24 -44.02 22.59
CA ALA A 19 37.28 -43.72 21.15
C ALA A 19 38.42 -44.46 20.43
N THR A 20 38.25 -44.78 19.12
CA THR A 20 39.32 -44.70 18.08
C THR A 20 38.81 -44.97 16.64
N ALA A 21 39.57 -44.42 15.67
CA ALA A 21 39.75 -44.85 14.27
C ALA A 21 38.69 -44.53 13.19
N ALA A 22 39.13 -43.76 12.18
CA ALA A 22 38.63 -43.78 10.80
C ALA A 22 39.42 -44.80 9.95
N PRO A 23 38.96 -45.13 8.74
CA PRO A 23 39.80 -44.83 7.57
C PRO A 23 39.03 -44.28 6.35
N ALA A 24 39.78 -43.83 5.34
CA ALA A 24 39.28 -43.20 4.11
C ALA A 24 39.06 -44.19 2.94
N CYS A 25 38.31 -43.79 1.91
CA CYS A 25 38.71 -43.95 0.49
C CYS A 25 37.76 -43.27 -0.52
N GLU A 26 38.36 -42.51 -1.44
CA GLU A 26 37.90 -42.14 -2.80
C GLU A 26 38.96 -42.69 -3.79
N PRO A 27 38.87 -42.56 -5.14
CA PRO A 27 37.72 -42.52 -6.05
C PRO A 27 37.87 -43.67 -7.12
N PRO A 28 37.55 -43.56 -8.44
CA PRO A 28 38.28 -42.67 -9.37
C PRO A 28 37.46 -42.00 -10.51
N LEU A 29 38.04 -40.93 -11.05
CA LEU A 29 37.64 -40.24 -12.29
C LEU A 29 38.15 -40.95 -13.55
N ARG A 30 37.45 -40.79 -14.69
CA ARG A 30 38.11 -40.50 -15.97
C ARG A 30 37.20 -39.77 -16.96
N ALA A 31 37.78 -38.81 -17.67
CA ALA A 31 37.11 -37.95 -18.65
C ALA A 31 37.62 -38.24 -20.07
N LEU A 32 36.87 -37.78 -21.09
CA LEU A 32 37.33 -37.01 -22.28
C LEU A 32 36.35 -37.16 -23.47
N ASN A 33 35.67 -36.07 -23.86
CA ASN A 33 35.88 -35.35 -25.13
C ASN A 33 34.74 -34.36 -25.46
N GLN A 34 35.13 -33.26 -26.11
CA GLN A 34 34.23 -32.20 -26.62
C GLN A 34 33.79 -32.50 -28.08
N PRO A 35 33.32 -31.52 -28.87
CA PRO A 35 31.90 -31.26 -29.13
C PRO A 35 31.52 -31.53 -30.59
N LEU A 36 30.25 -31.40 -30.98
CA LEU A 36 29.86 -30.96 -32.35
C LEU A 36 28.34 -30.73 -32.53
N ARG A 37 28.03 -29.85 -33.49
CA ARG A 37 26.75 -29.62 -34.18
C ARG A 37 25.57 -29.05 -33.39
N ALA A 38 25.39 -27.74 -33.61
CA ALA A 38 24.06 -27.19 -33.87
C ALA A 38 23.35 -27.98 -34.99
N SER A 39 22.03 -28.08 -34.89
CA SER A 39 21.17 -28.39 -36.03
C SER A 39 20.00 -27.41 -36.05
N GLU A 40 19.88 -26.67 -37.14
CA GLU A 40 18.74 -25.82 -37.42
C GLU A 40 17.56 -26.69 -37.80
N VAL A 41 16.38 -26.42 -37.23
CA VAL A 41 15.10 -26.89 -37.77
C VAL A 41 14.23 -25.66 -37.98
N SER A 42 14.60 -24.88 -39.01
CA SER A 42 13.78 -23.77 -39.48
C SER A 42 12.57 -24.32 -40.26
N ARG A 43 11.39 -23.80 -39.92
CA ARG A 43 10.11 -24.14 -40.55
C ARG A 43 10.14 -23.94 -42.06
N GLU A 44 9.53 -24.87 -42.80
CA GLU A 44 9.11 -24.62 -44.17
C GLU A 44 8.10 -23.47 -44.23
N MET A 45 8.31 -22.56 -45.19
CA MET A 45 7.27 -21.65 -45.67
C MET A 45 6.37 -22.40 -46.65
N ALA A 46 5.08 -22.49 -46.35
CA ALA A 46 4.05 -22.74 -47.35
C ALA A 46 3.33 -21.43 -47.66
N GLY A 47 3.61 -20.85 -48.83
CA GLY A 47 2.90 -19.67 -49.32
C GLY A 47 1.56 -20.04 -49.95
N ALA A 48 0.54 -19.21 -49.74
CA ALA A 48 -0.72 -19.28 -50.47
C ALA A 48 -1.27 -17.86 -50.70
N SER A 49 -0.88 -17.25 -51.83
CA SER A 49 -1.53 -16.05 -52.35
C SER A 49 -2.67 -16.46 -53.26
N PHE A 50 -3.91 -16.03 -52.99
CA PHE A 50 -4.95 -15.95 -54.02
C PHE A 50 -5.84 -14.72 -53.83
N LEU A 51 -6.02 -13.99 -54.93
CA LEU A 51 -6.86 -12.80 -55.06
C LEU A 51 -8.21 -13.19 -55.67
N SER A 52 -9.32 -12.66 -55.13
CA SER A 52 -10.56 -12.42 -55.87
C SER A 52 -11.47 -11.49 -55.07
N THR A 53 -11.58 -10.20 -55.41
CA THR A 53 -12.64 -9.58 -56.22
C THR A 53 -14.08 -9.81 -55.77
N ALA A 54 -14.79 -8.69 -55.52
CA ALA A 54 -16.21 -8.61 -55.16
C ALA A 54 -17.14 -8.80 -56.39
N PRO A 55 -18.47 -8.74 -56.18
CA PRO A 55 -19.12 -7.46 -56.53
C PRO A 55 -20.21 -6.99 -55.54
N LEU A 56 -20.51 -5.68 -55.61
CA LEU A 56 -21.73 -5.10 -55.03
C LEU A 56 -22.96 -5.46 -55.89
N VAL A 57 -24.10 -5.65 -55.24
CA VAL A 57 -25.42 -5.26 -55.78
C VAL A 57 -26.19 -4.52 -54.70
N ALA A 58 -26.78 -3.38 -55.03
CA ALA A 58 -27.57 -2.56 -54.13
C ALA A 58 -28.98 -2.33 -54.68
N ARG A 59 -30.01 -2.46 -53.83
CA ARG A 59 -31.23 -1.62 -53.74
C ARG A 59 -32.31 -2.29 -52.90
N GLY A 60 -33.01 -1.49 -52.09
CA GLY A 60 -34.19 -1.93 -51.31
C GLY A 60 -34.52 -0.95 -50.18
N VAL A 61 -35.28 0.10 -50.50
CA VAL A 61 -35.70 1.12 -49.52
C VAL A 61 -36.99 0.68 -48.83
N ALA A 62 -37.05 0.77 -47.50
CA ALA A 62 -38.29 0.85 -46.72
C ALA A 62 -38.07 1.77 -45.50
N ALA A 63 -39.11 2.52 -45.12
CA ALA A 63 -38.99 3.70 -44.26
C ALA A 63 -39.40 3.48 -42.80
N CYS A 64 -38.93 4.40 -41.94
CA CYS A 64 -39.50 4.86 -40.65
C CYS A 64 -40.10 3.79 -39.70
N SER A 65 -39.74 3.75 -38.42
CA SER A 65 -39.85 4.90 -37.50
C SER A 65 -39.22 4.58 -36.14
N SER A 66 -38.63 5.57 -35.44
CA SER A 66 -38.90 5.83 -34.00
C SER A 66 -38.03 6.93 -33.38
N ILE A 67 -38.71 7.89 -32.74
CA ILE A 67 -38.35 8.57 -31.48
C ILE A 67 -37.06 9.41 -31.45
N SER A 68 -37.26 10.72 -31.53
CA SER A 68 -36.29 11.78 -31.21
C SER A 68 -36.20 12.07 -29.70
N THR A 69 -34.98 12.19 -29.16
CA THR A 69 -34.68 12.87 -27.89
C THR A 69 -33.44 13.77 -28.05
N PRO A 70 -33.30 14.86 -27.27
CA PRO A 70 -32.49 16.01 -27.69
C PRO A 70 -30.98 15.86 -27.41
N THR A 71 -30.17 16.32 -28.36
CA THR A 71 -28.70 16.39 -28.26
C THR A 71 -28.24 17.51 -27.32
N ARG A 72 -27.59 17.13 -26.22
CA ARG A 72 -26.94 18.07 -25.29
C ARG A 72 -25.63 18.58 -25.92
N ARG A 73 -25.62 19.82 -26.41
CA ARG A 73 -24.41 20.46 -26.97
C ARG A 73 -23.40 20.72 -25.85
N HIS A 74 -22.23 20.10 -25.93
CA HIS A 74 -21.06 20.48 -25.12
C HIS A 74 -20.25 21.55 -25.88
N PRO A 75 -19.91 22.70 -25.26
CA PRO A 75 -19.03 23.68 -25.89
C PRO A 75 -17.59 23.16 -25.87
N HIS A 76 -16.99 22.97 -27.05
CA HIS A 76 -15.57 22.67 -27.18
C HIS A 76 -14.73 23.92 -26.87
N ILE A 77 -14.03 23.95 -25.74
CA ILE A 77 -13.04 24.98 -25.45
C ILE A 77 -11.79 24.68 -26.27
N ARG A 78 -11.56 25.45 -27.34
CA ARG A 78 -10.37 25.40 -28.18
C ARG A 78 -9.36 26.43 -27.69
N VAL A 79 -8.32 26.00 -26.98
CA VAL A 79 -7.22 26.88 -26.59
C VAL A 79 -6.28 27.06 -27.78
N CYS A 80 -6.30 28.25 -28.39
CA CYS A 80 -5.32 28.64 -29.41
C CYS A 80 -4.26 29.52 -28.76
N CYS A 81 -3.05 28.99 -28.58
CA CYS A 81 -1.88 29.80 -28.24
C CYS A 81 -1.43 30.56 -29.49
N ARG A 82 -1.73 31.87 -29.55
CA ARG A 82 -1.21 32.76 -30.59
C ARG A 82 0.06 33.41 -30.05
N ALA A 83 1.20 33.08 -30.67
CA ALA A 83 2.45 33.80 -30.45
C ALA A 83 2.56 34.85 -31.56
N ASP A 84 2.18 36.09 -31.25
CA ASP A 84 2.35 37.20 -32.19
C ASP A 84 3.81 37.66 -32.12
N ALA A 85 4.56 37.35 -33.17
CA ALA A 85 5.91 37.82 -33.40
C ALA A 85 5.88 38.91 -34.47
N GLU A 86 5.99 40.16 -34.05
CA GLU A 86 6.33 41.28 -34.93
C GLU A 86 7.73 41.78 -34.55
N GLY A 87 8.62 41.83 -35.54
CA GLY A 87 10.02 42.18 -35.35
C GLY A 87 10.34 43.61 -35.78
N SER A 88 11.39 44.17 -35.20
CA SER A 88 12.18 45.23 -35.81
C SER A 88 13.64 45.04 -35.40
N GLU A 89 14.55 45.22 -36.36
CA GLU A 89 15.98 44.95 -36.19
C GLU A 89 16.69 46.09 -35.43
N ALA A 90 17.71 45.75 -34.62
CA ALA A 90 19.10 46.21 -34.77
C ALA A 90 19.98 46.01 -33.51
N ALA A 91 21.28 45.80 -33.77
CA ALA A 91 22.43 46.10 -32.90
C ALA A 91 22.65 45.34 -31.56
N ALA A 92 23.50 44.31 -31.66
CA ALA A 92 24.80 44.19 -30.98
C ALA A 92 24.95 44.02 -29.44
N HIS A 93 25.77 43.01 -29.14
CA HIS A 93 26.68 42.83 -27.99
C HIS A 93 26.18 42.34 -26.62
N GLU A 94 27.02 41.48 -26.06
CA GLU A 94 26.95 40.85 -24.74
C GLU A 94 26.80 41.85 -23.57
N GLU A 95 25.97 41.51 -22.57
CA GLU A 95 26.55 41.28 -21.24
C GLU A 95 25.72 40.34 -20.35
N ARG A 96 26.39 39.81 -19.32
CA ARG A 96 25.98 38.64 -18.53
C ARG A 96 25.46 39.04 -17.15
N LEU A 97 24.15 39.29 -17.01
CA LEU A 97 23.55 39.63 -15.72
C LEU A 97 22.87 38.44 -15.02
N ARG A 98 23.42 38.10 -13.84
CA ARG A 98 22.97 37.02 -12.96
C ARG A 98 21.78 37.47 -12.11
N PHE A 99 20.59 36.91 -12.33
CA PHE A 99 19.47 37.12 -11.40
C PHE A 99 19.59 36.26 -10.13
N ARG A 100 19.70 36.91 -8.96
CA ARG A 100 19.57 36.27 -7.64
C ARG A 100 18.14 36.43 -7.12
N ARG A 101 17.64 35.41 -6.40
CA ARG A 101 16.28 35.36 -5.86
C ARG A 101 16.09 36.23 -4.60
N ARG A 102 16.04 37.55 -4.75
CA ARG A 102 15.46 38.50 -3.79
C ARG A 102 15.35 39.85 -4.49
N ASP A 103 14.10 40.32 -4.63
CA ASP A 103 13.64 41.71 -4.81
C ASP A 103 12.33 41.73 -5.62
N PHE A 104 11.22 41.40 -4.95
CA PHE A 104 9.87 41.70 -5.43
C PHE A 104 8.89 41.88 -4.27
N ILE A 105 9.13 42.89 -3.44
CA ILE A 105 8.12 43.49 -2.55
C ILE A 105 8.37 45.00 -2.58
N GLY A 106 7.58 45.75 -3.36
CA GLY A 106 7.72 47.20 -3.44
C GLY A 106 6.96 47.85 -4.60
N THR A 107 5.81 48.44 -4.27
CA THR A 107 5.25 49.66 -4.91
C THR A 107 4.70 49.58 -6.34
N CYS A 108 3.37 49.75 -6.46
CA CYS A 108 2.56 50.36 -7.55
C CYS A 108 1.11 49.87 -7.34
N VAL A 109 0.25 50.51 -6.55
CA VAL A 109 -0.42 51.82 -6.75
C VAL A 109 -1.19 51.91 -8.07
N GLY A 110 -2.52 51.89 -7.97
CA GLY A 110 -3.41 52.66 -8.85
C GLY A 110 -3.92 52.00 -10.14
N SER A 111 -5.03 51.24 -10.03
CA SER A 111 -6.13 51.24 -11.02
C SER A 111 -7.34 50.51 -10.46
N ALA A 112 -8.44 51.23 -10.22
CA ALA A 112 -9.70 50.65 -9.81
C ALA A 112 -10.57 50.36 -11.04
N ILE A 113 -10.90 49.10 -11.27
CA ILE A 113 -12.00 48.70 -12.15
C ILE A 113 -13.02 48.00 -11.26
N GLY A 114 -14.18 48.61 -11.10
CA GLY A 114 -15.30 48.00 -10.40
C GLY A 114 -15.84 46.85 -11.24
N LEU A 115 -15.85 45.64 -10.67
CA LEU A 115 -16.62 44.52 -11.18
C LEU A 115 -17.64 44.15 -10.11
N GLU A 116 -18.92 44.23 -10.46
CA GLU A 116 -20.02 44.01 -9.53
C GLU A 116 -20.00 42.58 -8.96
N LEU A 117 -20.36 42.48 -7.68
CA LEU A 117 -20.51 41.22 -6.97
C LEU A 117 -21.74 40.47 -7.48
N ILE A 118 -21.54 39.56 -8.43
CA ILE A 118 -22.45 38.42 -8.57
C ILE A 118 -22.06 37.40 -7.50
N ASP A 119 -22.89 37.34 -6.47
CA ASP A 119 -22.81 36.38 -5.37
C ASP A 119 -22.78 34.94 -5.89
N GLY A 120 -21.78 34.15 -5.47
CA GLY A 120 -21.59 32.82 -6.07
C GLY A 120 -20.25 32.09 -5.86
N SER A 121 -19.33 32.54 -4.99
CA SER A 121 -18.15 31.72 -4.65
C SER A 121 -17.48 32.06 -3.30
N THR A 122 -18.19 31.89 -2.19
CA THR A 122 -17.63 31.95 -0.83
C THR A 122 -17.82 30.64 -0.06
N ARG A 123 -17.15 29.55 -0.51
CA ARG A 123 -17.20 28.27 0.22
C ARG A 123 -16.06 27.27 -0.03
N PHE A 124 -14.80 27.72 -0.14
CA PHE A 124 -13.64 26.81 0.08
C PHE A 124 -12.37 27.46 0.64
N SER A 125 -12.51 28.36 1.62
CA SER A 125 -11.42 28.77 2.51
C SER A 125 -11.90 28.68 3.96
N GLY A 126 -12.07 27.46 4.46
CA GLY A 126 -12.40 27.23 5.86
C GLY A 126 -11.28 27.74 6.75
N VAL A 127 -11.58 28.69 7.64
CA VAL A 127 -10.64 29.17 8.65
C VAL A 127 -10.33 28.02 9.58
N ALA A 128 -9.12 27.46 9.50
CA ALA A 128 -8.65 26.46 10.45
C ALA A 128 -8.58 27.11 11.84
N THR A 129 -9.47 26.70 12.74
CA THR A 129 -9.48 27.24 14.10
C THR A 129 -8.22 26.79 14.83
N ALA A 130 -7.69 27.63 15.74
CA ALA A 130 -6.48 27.27 16.50
C ALA A 130 -6.67 25.98 17.34
N ALA A 131 -7.91 25.61 17.65
CA ALA A 131 -8.27 24.35 18.28
C ALA A 131 -7.90 23.13 17.41
N ASP A 132 -8.38 23.13 16.16
CA ASP A 132 -8.16 22.10 15.13
C ASP A 132 -6.67 21.93 14.80
N LEU A 133 -5.89 23.02 14.73
CA LEU A 133 -4.44 22.94 14.53
C LEU A 133 -3.68 22.22 15.67
N ILE A 134 -4.09 22.42 16.93
CA ILE A 134 -3.47 21.75 18.08
C ILE A 134 -3.85 20.26 18.10
N GLU A 135 -5.11 19.94 17.81
CA GLU A 135 -5.63 18.57 17.77
C GLU A 135 -4.97 17.74 16.65
N ARG A 136 -4.80 18.32 15.46
CA ARG A 136 -4.00 17.74 14.36
C ARG A 136 -2.56 17.46 14.79
N ARG A 137 -1.94 18.37 15.56
CA ARG A 137 -0.57 18.17 16.07
C ARG A 137 -0.52 17.02 17.07
N GLN A 138 -1.42 16.99 18.07
CA GLN A 138 -1.51 15.91 19.05
C GLN A 138 -1.64 14.53 18.37
N ARG A 139 -2.56 14.43 17.40
CA ARG A 139 -2.79 13.20 16.62
C ARG A 139 -1.59 12.82 15.76
N SER A 140 -0.93 13.78 15.13
CA SER A 140 0.31 13.54 14.35
C SER A 140 1.46 13.03 15.23
N GLU A 141 1.66 13.62 16.40
CA GLU A 141 2.68 13.18 17.37
C GLU A 141 2.39 11.75 17.88
N PHE A 142 1.11 11.41 18.13
CA PHE A 142 0.71 10.06 18.52
C PHE A 142 0.90 9.04 17.39
N GLN A 143 0.48 9.38 16.15
CA GLN A 143 0.69 8.53 14.98
C GLN A 143 2.16 8.24 14.69
N SER A 144 3.07 9.20 14.92
CA SER A 144 4.51 8.95 14.76
C SER A 144 4.94 7.82 15.68
N LYS A 145 4.61 7.91 16.97
CA LYS A 145 4.96 6.87 17.96
C LYS A 145 4.34 5.52 17.63
N ILE A 146 3.07 5.49 17.20
CA ILE A 146 2.41 4.24 16.75
C ILE A 146 3.19 3.60 15.59
N LYS A 147 3.59 4.39 14.58
CA LYS A 147 4.36 3.93 13.43
C LYS A 147 5.76 3.43 13.86
N ASP A 148 6.40 4.11 14.81
CA ASP A 148 7.72 3.73 15.33
C ASP A 148 7.65 2.40 16.12
N THR A 149 6.72 2.25 17.07
CA THR A 149 6.49 0.99 17.81
C THR A 149 6.17 -0.17 16.86
N LEU A 150 5.25 0.03 15.91
CA LEU A 150 4.90 -0.99 14.91
C LEU A 150 6.09 -1.34 13.99
N TYR A 151 6.88 -0.35 13.57
CA TYR A 151 8.08 -0.60 12.77
C TYR A 151 9.11 -1.46 13.52
N VAL A 152 9.34 -1.18 14.81
CA VAL A 152 10.25 -1.98 15.65
C VAL A 152 9.71 -3.41 15.83
N ALA A 153 8.43 -3.56 16.18
CA ALA A 153 7.81 -4.87 16.39
C ALA A 153 7.82 -5.74 15.11
N ILE A 154 7.46 -5.17 13.96
CA ILE A 154 7.44 -5.88 12.67
C ILE A 154 8.86 -6.15 12.17
N LYS A 155 9.83 -5.26 12.43
CA LYS A 155 11.23 -5.50 12.10
C LYS A 155 11.82 -6.69 12.87
N ALA A 156 11.35 -6.95 14.09
CA ALA A 156 11.78 -8.09 14.91
C ALA A 156 11.13 -9.43 14.48
N LYS A 157 9.99 -9.38 13.78
CA LYS A 157 9.22 -10.55 13.31
C LYS A 157 8.78 -10.40 11.84
N PRO A 158 9.72 -10.34 10.87
CA PRO A 158 9.41 -10.12 9.46
C PRO A 158 8.54 -11.23 8.84
N GLU A 159 8.57 -12.44 9.40
CA GLU A 159 7.73 -13.57 8.98
C GLU A 159 6.23 -13.33 9.15
N LEU A 160 5.83 -12.40 10.03
CA LEU A 160 4.43 -12.05 10.26
C LEU A 160 3.90 -10.97 9.30
N VAL A 161 4.73 -10.42 8.41
CA VAL A 161 4.31 -9.39 7.43
C VAL A 161 3.08 -9.84 6.61
N PRO A 162 3.04 -11.04 5.98
CA PRO A 162 1.85 -11.45 5.22
C PRO A 162 0.61 -11.65 6.09
N SER A 163 0.78 -12.19 7.31
CA SER A 163 -0.32 -12.36 8.26
C SER A 163 -0.91 -11.01 8.69
N LEU A 164 -0.09 -9.97 8.89
CA LEU A 164 -0.57 -8.62 9.22
C LEU A 164 -1.33 -7.97 8.06
N LEU A 165 -0.92 -8.23 6.81
CA LEU A 165 -1.66 -7.79 5.63
C LEU A 165 -3.02 -8.52 5.54
N THR A 166 -3.01 -9.85 5.64
CA THR A 166 -4.23 -10.69 5.59
C THR A 166 -5.20 -10.33 6.71
N LEU A 167 -4.70 -10.05 7.92
CA LEU A 167 -5.52 -9.63 9.08
C LEU A 167 -6.27 -8.32 8.79
N ALA A 168 -5.58 -7.30 8.24
CA ALA A 168 -6.24 -6.05 7.85
C ALA A 168 -7.16 -6.18 6.63
N LEU A 169 -6.89 -7.14 5.73
CA LEU A 169 -7.78 -7.48 4.62
C LEU A 169 -9.08 -8.11 5.13
N ASN A 170 -8.98 -9.16 5.95
CA ASN A 170 -10.11 -9.93 6.45
C ASN A 170 -11.05 -9.06 7.28
N ASP A 171 -10.52 -8.26 8.22
CA ASP A 171 -11.27 -7.30 9.03
C ASP A 171 -12.11 -6.37 8.14
N ALA A 172 -11.50 -5.76 7.12
CA ALA A 172 -12.23 -4.86 6.23
C ALA A 172 -13.14 -5.57 5.21
N MET A 173 -12.85 -6.84 4.86
CA MET A 173 -13.61 -7.61 3.89
C MET A 173 -14.91 -8.17 4.44
N THR A 174 -15.22 -8.03 5.73
CA THR A 174 -16.55 -8.32 6.29
C THR A 174 -17.62 -7.30 5.85
N TYR A 175 -17.23 -6.16 5.26
CA TYR A 175 -18.15 -5.08 4.89
C TYR A 175 -19.23 -5.52 3.90
N ASP A 176 -20.49 -5.25 4.21
CA ASP A 176 -21.59 -5.32 3.25
C ASP A 176 -22.16 -3.93 2.97
N LYS A 177 -22.18 -3.55 1.69
CA LYS A 177 -22.67 -2.26 1.22
C LYS A 177 -24.20 -2.11 1.36
N ALA A 178 -24.96 -3.21 1.33
CA ALA A 178 -26.42 -3.16 1.41
C ALA A 178 -26.90 -2.87 2.83
N THR A 179 -26.42 -3.64 3.81
CA THR A 179 -26.75 -3.47 5.24
C THR A 179 -25.87 -2.43 5.95
N LYS A 180 -24.73 -2.04 5.36
CA LYS A 180 -23.70 -1.17 5.97
C LYS A 180 -23.14 -1.73 7.28
N THR A 181 -22.99 -3.06 7.35
CA THR A 181 -22.42 -3.79 8.49
C THR A 181 -21.04 -4.36 8.15
N GLY A 182 -20.20 -4.61 9.16
CA GLY A 182 -18.81 -5.00 8.97
C GLY A 182 -17.91 -3.89 8.44
N GLY A 183 -16.70 -4.25 8.03
CA GLY A 183 -15.65 -3.33 7.61
C GLY A 183 -14.55 -3.19 8.66
N ALA A 184 -13.64 -2.22 8.46
CA ALA A 184 -12.41 -2.10 9.22
C ALA A 184 -12.66 -1.63 10.68
N ASN A 185 -13.18 -2.51 11.52
CA ASN A 185 -13.74 -2.26 12.84
C ASN A 185 -13.08 -3.09 13.95
N GLY A 186 -12.03 -3.85 13.64
CA GLY A 186 -11.31 -4.69 14.59
C GLY A 186 -12.11 -5.90 15.12
N SER A 187 -13.26 -6.24 14.51
CA SER A 187 -14.07 -7.42 14.85
C SER A 187 -13.27 -8.71 14.76
N ILE A 188 -12.29 -8.78 13.86
CA ILE A 188 -11.44 -9.95 13.60
C ILE A 188 -10.77 -10.53 14.86
N ARG A 189 -10.52 -9.71 15.89
CA ARG A 189 -9.98 -10.15 17.19
C ARG A 189 -10.90 -11.12 17.93
N LEU A 190 -12.18 -11.16 17.56
CA LEU A 190 -13.23 -12.03 18.09
C LEU A 190 -13.55 -13.22 17.14
N GLU A 191 -12.91 -13.26 15.96
CA GLU A 191 -13.22 -14.18 14.85
C GLU A 191 -12.10 -15.17 14.54
N THR A 192 -11.15 -15.32 15.47
CA THR A 192 -9.91 -16.09 15.28
C THR A 192 -10.12 -17.60 15.10
N SER A 193 -11.33 -18.11 15.39
CA SER A 193 -11.75 -19.49 15.16
C SER A 193 -12.22 -19.79 13.74
N ARG A 194 -12.46 -18.77 12.89
CA ARG A 194 -12.98 -18.94 11.53
C ARG A 194 -11.90 -19.46 10.58
N PRO A 195 -12.21 -20.35 9.60
CA PRO A 195 -11.22 -20.96 8.72
C PRO A 195 -10.43 -19.93 7.89
N GLU A 196 -11.08 -18.86 7.43
CA GLU A 196 -10.46 -17.74 6.72
C GLU A 196 -9.42 -16.94 7.55
N ASN A 197 -9.51 -17.02 8.88
CA ASN A 197 -8.64 -16.33 9.84
C ASN A 197 -7.57 -17.27 10.45
N SER A 198 -7.48 -18.50 9.96
CA SER A 198 -6.49 -19.49 10.40
C SER A 198 -5.06 -18.99 10.19
N GLY A 199 -4.19 -19.17 11.20
CA GLY A 199 -2.79 -18.72 11.15
C GLY A 199 -2.54 -17.23 11.44
N LEU A 200 -3.58 -16.44 11.76
CA LEU A 200 -3.44 -15.01 12.09
C LEU A 200 -3.17 -14.72 13.58
N SER A 201 -3.22 -15.72 14.45
CA SER A 201 -3.06 -15.56 15.92
C SER A 201 -1.75 -14.86 16.30
N ALA A 202 -0.60 -15.33 15.79
CA ALA A 202 0.70 -14.75 16.11
C ALA A 202 0.83 -13.27 15.68
N ALA A 203 0.12 -12.86 14.62
CA ALA A 203 0.03 -11.46 14.21
C ALA A 203 -0.86 -10.65 15.16
N LEU A 204 -2.00 -11.19 15.58
CA LEU A 204 -2.88 -10.56 16.59
C LEU A 204 -2.19 -10.44 17.96
N ASP A 205 -1.36 -11.42 18.36
CA ASP A 205 -0.55 -11.38 19.58
C ASP A 205 0.49 -10.25 19.51
N LEU A 206 1.21 -10.12 18.38
CA LEU A 206 2.13 -9.00 18.14
C LEU A 206 1.41 -7.65 18.29
N LEU A 207 0.23 -7.51 17.70
CA LEU A 207 -0.58 -6.29 17.83
C LEU A 207 -1.05 -6.07 19.26
N THR A 208 -1.43 -7.12 19.98
CA THR A 208 -1.88 -7.01 21.37
C THR A 208 -0.76 -6.51 22.29
N GLU A 209 0.49 -6.97 22.11
CA GLU A 209 1.63 -6.43 22.85
C GLU A 209 1.98 -5.00 22.42
N ALA A 210 2.02 -4.71 21.12
CA ALA A 210 2.23 -3.35 20.63
C ALA A 210 1.16 -2.37 21.14
N LYS A 211 -0.09 -2.82 21.27
CA LYS A 211 -1.19 -2.04 21.84
C LYS A 211 -0.93 -1.65 23.29
N LYS A 212 -0.47 -2.58 24.14
CA LYS A 212 -0.16 -2.31 25.54
C LYS A 212 0.92 -1.23 25.67
N GLU A 213 1.95 -1.28 24.82
CA GLU A 213 2.99 -0.26 24.76
C GLU A 213 2.40 1.10 24.33
N ILE A 214 1.65 1.14 23.23
CA ILE A 214 1.03 2.36 22.68
C ILE A 214 0.06 3.01 23.69
N ASP A 215 -0.79 2.22 24.34
CA ASP A 215 -1.73 2.68 25.35
C ASP A 215 -0.99 3.28 26.57
N SER A 216 0.18 2.73 26.95
CA SER A 216 0.96 3.20 28.10
C SER A 216 1.52 4.62 27.96
N PHE A 217 1.77 5.06 26.72
CA PHE A 217 2.26 6.42 26.42
C PHE A 217 1.21 7.34 25.78
N SER A 218 -0.02 6.84 25.56
CA SER A 218 -1.11 7.64 25.02
C SER A 218 -1.57 8.69 26.03
N LYS A 219 -1.89 9.88 25.52
CA LYS A 219 -2.45 11.00 26.30
C LYS A 219 -3.95 11.20 26.06
N GLY A 220 -4.50 10.60 25.00
CA GLY A 220 -5.87 10.79 24.53
C GLY A 220 -6.75 9.54 24.61
N GLY A 221 -6.43 8.61 25.51
CA GLY A 221 -7.10 7.32 25.63
C GLY A 221 -6.44 6.20 24.82
N PRO A 222 -6.86 4.94 25.02
CA PRO A 222 -6.27 3.78 24.34
C PRO A 222 -6.53 3.82 22.83
N ILE A 223 -5.62 3.29 22.02
CA ILE A 223 -5.84 3.13 20.57
C ILE A 223 -6.93 2.08 20.32
N SER A 224 -7.79 2.25 19.31
CA SER A 224 -8.70 1.18 18.89
C SER A 224 -7.93 0.04 18.19
N PHE A 225 -8.41 -1.20 18.31
CA PHE A 225 -7.89 -2.30 17.50
C PHE A 225 -8.11 -2.03 16.00
N ALA A 226 -9.24 -1.44 15.63
CA ALA A 226 -9.58 -1.02 14.28
C ALA A 226 -8.51 -0.09 13.65
N ASP A 227 -8.02 0.92 14.38
CA ASP A 227 -6.91 1.75 13.91
C ASP A 227 -5.59 0.97 13.91
N LEU A 228 -5.29 0.24 14.99
CA LEU A 228 -4.02 -0.47 15.16
C LEU A 228 -3.76 -1.49 14.03
N ILE A 229 -4.79 -2.28 13.66
CA ILE A 229 -4.74 -3.28 12.60
C ILE A 229 -4.39 -2.63 11.25
N GLN A 230 -5.06 -1.52 10.93
CA GLN A 230 -4.84 -0.84 9.65
C GLN A 230 -3.47 -0.14 9.63
N PHE A 231 -3.02 0.49 10.73
CA PHE A 231 -1.66 1.03 10.83
C PHE A 231 -0.58 -0.06 10.79
N ALA A 232 -0.86 -1.26 11.29
CA ALA A 232 0.06 -2.40 11.16
C ALA A 232 0.21 -2.84 9.70
N ALA A 233 -0.87 -2.89 8.92
CA ALA A 233 -0.80 -3.15 7.49
C ALA A 233 -0.04 -2.04 6.73
N GLN A 234 -0.21 -0.76 7.10
CA GLN A 234 0.64 0.32 6.58
C GLN A 234 2.13 0.04 6.87
N SER A 235 2.48 -0.32 8.10
CA SER A 235 3.87 -0.56 8.51
C SER A 235 4.47 -1.80 7.81
N ALA A 236 3.69 -2.89 7.71
CA ALA A 236 4.03 -4.12 6.99
C ALA A 236 4.27 -3.86 5.49
N LEU A 237 3.45 -3.03 4.84
CA LEU A 237 3.69 -2.61 3.45
C LEU A 237 4.95 -1.76 3.29
N LYS A 238 5.14 -0.75 4.14
CA LYS A 238 6.36 0.08 4.13
C LYS A 238 7.61 -0.77 4.33
N ARG A 239 7.52 -1.82 5.16
CA ARG A 239 8.57 -2.83 5.29
C ARG A 239 8.81 -3.58 3.98
N SER A 240 7.77 -4.11 3.33
CA SER A 240 7.89 -4.82 2.04
C SER A 240 8.48 -3.95 0.91
N PHE A 241 8.16 -2.64 0.89
CA PHE A 241 8.69 -1.69 -0.08
C PHE A 241 10.17 -1.38 0.20
N LEU A 242 10.56 -1.26 1.47
CA LEU A 242 11.95 -1.12 1.89
C LEU A 242 12.78 -2.37 1.54
N ASP A 243 12.29 -3.57 1.85
CA ASP A 243 12.98 -4.82 1.50
C ASP A 243 13.15 -4.97 -0.02
N ALA A 244 12.14 -4.58 -0.80
CA ALA A 244 12.25 -4.51 -2.26
C ALA A 244 13.32 -3.50 -2.74
N ALA A 245 13.40 -2.32 -2.12
CA ALA A 245 14.44 -1.33 -2.44
C ALA A 245 15.85 -1.85 -2.09
N ILE A 246 16.01 -2.51 -0.94
CA ILE A 246 17.27 -3.16 -0.53
C ILE A 246 17.66 -4.26 -1.54
N ALA A 247 16.70 -5.09 -1.98
CA ALA A 247 16.94 -6.11 -3.00
C ALA A 247 17.38 -5.49 -4.35
N LYS A 248 16.73 -4.40 -4.81
CA LYS A 248 17.16 -3.65 -6.01
C LYS A 248 18.55 -3.02 -5.86
N CYS A 249 19.00 -2.73 -4.64
CA CYS A 249 20.35 -2.29 -4.31
C CYS A 249 21.35 -3.43 -4.06
N GLY A 250 21.03 -4.67 -4.46
CA GLY A 250 21.92 -5.82 -4.32
C GLY A 250 22.15 -6.25 -2.86
N GLY A 251 21.16 -6.05 -1.99
CA GLY A 251 21.24 -6.35 -0.56
C GLY A 251 21.89 -5.26 0.30
N ASN A 252 22.33 -4.15 -0.29
CA ASN A 252 22.91 -3.04 0.47
C ASN A 252 21.82 -2.24 1.21
N GLU A 253 21.74 -2.39 2.53
CA GLU A 253 20.72 -1.72 3.36
C GLU A 253 20.74 -0.20 3.27
N GLU A 254 21.92 0.44 3.28
CA GLU A 254 22.05 1.89 3.30
C GLU A 254 21.52 2.50 2.00
N LYS A 255 21.98 1.97 0.86
CA LYS A 255 21.47 2.35 -0.48
C LYS A 255 19.98 2.06 -0.62
N GLY A 256 19.51 0.92 -0.11
CA GLY A 256 18.10 0.56 -0.13
C GLY A 256 17.24 1.54 0.68
N ARG A 257 17.69 1.97 1.87
CA ARG A 257 17.02 3.01 2.67
C ARG A 257 17.03 4.37 1.97
N THR A 258 18.13 4.77 1.35
CA THR A 258 18.21 6.00 0.55
C THR A 258 17.24 5.97 -0.64
N LEU A 259 17.19 4.85 -1.36
CA LEU A 259 16.29 4.63 -2.50
C LEU A 259 14.82 4.67 -2.06
N TYR A 260 14.47 3.95 -0.99
CA TYR A 260 13.13 3.94 -0.42
C TYR A 260 12.70 5.31 0.13
N SER A 261 13.61 6.06 0.76
CA SER A 261 13.34 7.43 1.22
C SER A 261 12.95 8.35 0.05
N ALA A 262 13.65 8.22 -1.09
CA ALA A 262 13.40 9.02 -2.29
C ALA A 262 12.14 8.59 -3.08
N TYR A 263 11.88 7.28 -3.22
CA TYR A 263 10.88 6.76 -4.17
C TYR A 263 9.76 5.90 -3.56
N GLY A 264 9.82 5.56 -2.27
CA GLY A 264 8.86 4.68 -1.56
C GLY A 264 7.48 5.29 -1.29
N SER A 265 7.00 6.14 -2.21
CA SER A 265 5.64 6.69 -2.27
C SER A 265 5.15 7.36 -0.97
N ASN A 266 6.06 7.87 -0.13
CA ASN A 266 5.74 8.36 1.21
C ASN A 266 4.62 9.43 1.26
N GLY A 267 4.54 10.30 0.24
CA GLY A 267 3.48 11.31 0.13
C GLY A 267 2.08 10.76 -0.14
N GLN A 268 1.94 9.56 -0.71
CA GLN A 268 0.64 8.95 -1.02
C GLN A 268 -0.13 8.52 0.24
N TRP A 269 0.58 8.31 1.36
CA TRP A 269 -0.02 7.94 2.65
C TRP A 269 -0.82 9.06 3.31
N GLY A 270 -0.80 10.30 2.83
CA GLY A 270 -1.45 11.44 3.50
C GLY A 270 -2.96 11.27 3.74
N LEU A 271 -3.70 10.62 2.82
CA LEU A 271 -5.12 10.34 3.03
C LEU A 271 -5.35 9.18 4.01
N PHE A 272 -4.50 8.15 3.97
CA PHE A 272 -4.51 7.05 4.94
C PHE A 272 -4.27 7.58 6.35
N ASP A 273 -3.21 8.38 6.53
CA ASP A 273 -2.83 8.97 7.81
C ASP A 273 -3.90 9.94 8.35
N ARG A 274 -4.63 10.64 7.48
CA ARG A 274 -5.80 11.43 7.89
C ARG A 274 -6.97 10.56 8.38
N THR A 275 -7.07 9.32 7.88
CA THR A 275 -8.12 8.35 8.20
C THR A 275 -7.73 7.60 9.48
N PHE A 276 -7.97 8.23 10.63
CA PHE A 276 -7.56 7.77 11.96
C PHE A 276 -8.60 8.16 13.00
N GLY A 277 -8.96 7.25 13.91
CA GLY A 277 -10.12 7.38 14.79
C GLY A 277 -11.28 6.48 14.38
N ARG A 278 -10.97 5.21 14.11
CA ARG A 278 -11.95 4.14 13.85
C ARG A 278 -12.52 3.61 15.16
N ALA A 279 -13.78 3.22 15.17
CA ALA A 279 -14.44 2.62 16.32
C ALA A 279 -14.29 1.09 16.31
N ASP A 280 -14.01 0.51 17.48
CA ASP A 280 -13.98 -0.94 17.66
C ASP A 280 -15.40 -1.54 17.72
N ALA A 281 -15.68 -2.54 16.88
CA ALA A 281 -16.83 -3.41 17.03
C ALA A 281 -16.76 -4.18 18.36
N GLN A 282 -17.90 -4.38 19.02
CA GLN A 282 -18.00 -5.10 20.30
C GLN A 282 -18.30 -6.60 20.10
N GLU A 283 -18.79 -6.96 18.91
CA GLU A 283 -19.17 -8.31 18.51
C GLU A 283 -18.43 -8.68 17.22
N ALA A 284 -18.40 -9.98 16.89
CA ALA A 284 -17.90 -10.46 15.60
C ALA A 284 -18.84 -10.01 14.46
N ASP A 285 -18.28 -9.70 13.29
CA ASP A 285 -19.07 -9.42 12.10
C ASP A 285 -19.71 -10.72 11.55
N PRO A 286 -20.75 -10.61 10.69
CA PRO A 286 -21.46 -11.79 10.18
C PRO A 286 -20.58 -12.73 9.34
N GLU A 287 -20.76 -14.03 9.57
CA GLU A 287 -20.02 -15.13 8.92
C GLU A 287 -20.26 -15.27 7.42
N GLY A 288 -19.39 -16.03 6.75
CA GLY A 288 -19.53 -16.36 5.33
C GLY A 288 -19.26 -15.20 4.38
N ARG A 289 -18.76 -14.07 4.89
CA ARG A 289 -18.45 -12.87 4.09
C ARG A 289 -17.02 -12.81 3.58
N VAL A 290 -16.08 -13.60 4.11
CA VAL A 290 -14.66 -13.55 3.73
C VAL A 290 -14.25 -14.92 3.16
N PRO A 291 -13.75 -15.00 1.91
CA PRO A 291 -13.26 -16.25 1.34
C PRO A 291 -11.99 -16.73 2.03
N GLU A 292 -11.79 -18.04 2.14
CA GLU A 292 -10.49 -18.61 2.49
C GLU A 292 -9.54 -18.48 1.29
N TRP A 293 -8.79 -17.36 1.21
CA TRP A 293 -8.01 -16.95 0.03
C TRP A 293 -7.07 -18.02 -0.54
N SER A 294 -6.52 -18.89 0.31
CA SER A 294 -5.66 -19.99 -0.12
C SER A 294 -6.39 -21.01 -1.00
N LYS A 295 -7.68 -21.26 -0.75
CA LYS A 295 -8.52 -22.26 -1.45
C LYS A 295 -9.50 -21.64 -2.45
N ALA A 296 -9.94 -20.40 -2.22
CA ALA A 296 -10.93 -19.71 -3.04
C ALA A 296 -10.52 -19.65 -4.52
N SER A 297 -11.49 -19.84 -5.41
CA SER A 297 -11.33 -19.61 -6.85
C SER A 297 -11.14 -18.12 -7.15
N VAL A 298 -10.52 -17.81 -8.29
CA VAL A 298 -10.35 -16.40 -8.72
C VAL A 298 -11.71 -15.72 -8.93
N GLN A 299 -12.74 -16.46 -9.29
CA GLN A 299 -14.10 -15.91 -9.41
C GLN A 299 -14.67 -15.50 -8.05
N GLU A 300 -14.58 -16.35 -7.02
CA GLU A 300 -15.00 -15.99 -5.65
C GLU A 300 -14.22 -14.78 -5.10
N MET A 301 -12.92 -14.69 -5.41
CA MET A 301 -12.12 -13.50 -5.09
C MET A 301 -12.63 -12.25 -5.80
N LYS A 302 -12.90 -12.31 -7.11
CA LYS A 302 -13.45 -11.18 -7.88
C LYS A 302 -14.81 -10.76 -7.35
N ASP A 303 -15.71 -11.71 -7.13
CA ASP A 303 -17.06 -11.46 -6.63
C ASP A 303 -17.03 -10.80 -5.26
N ARG A 304 -16.10 -11.21 -4.38
CA ARG A 304 -15.90 -10.56 -3.09
C ARG A 304 -15.44 -9.11 -3.23
N PHE A 305 -14.43 -8.85 -4.05
CA PHE A 305 -13.95 -7.49 -4.29
C PHE A 305 -15.05 -6.61 -4.93
N VAL A 306 -15.86 -7.15 -5.83
CA VAL A 306 -17.01 -6.44 -6.42
C VAL A 306 -18.09 -6.15 -5.38
N ALA A 307 -18.40 -7.09 -4.48
CA ALA A 307 -19.40 -6.90 -3.41
C ALA A 307 -19.06 -5.74 -2.46
N VAL A 308 -17.77 -5.53 -2.13
CA VAL A 308 -17.31 -4.37 -1.34
C VAL A 308 -17.15 -3.08 -2.15
N GLY A 309 -17.46 -3.09 -3.46
CA GLY A 309 -17.35 -1.92 -4.34
C GLY A 309 -15.94 -1.65 -4.88
N LEU A 310 -15.07 -2.67 -4.89
CA LEU A 310 -13.80 -2.70 -5.59
C LEU A 310 -13.95 -3.51 -6.90
N GLY A 311 -12.86 -4.02 -7.47
CA GLY A 311 -12.90 -4.84 -8.69
C GLY A 311 -11.56 -5.48 -9.05
N PRO A 312 -11.43 -6.07 -10.25
CA PRO A 312 -10.26 -6.86 -10.67
C PRO A 312 -8.91 -6.16 -10.53
N ARG A 313 -8.86 -4.83 -10.76
CA ARG A 313 -7.65 -4.01 -10.52
C ARG A 313 -7.19 -4.04 -9.07
N GLN A 314 -8.14 -3.90 -8.14
CA GLN A 314 -7.85 -3.87 -6.71
C GLN A 314 -7.48 -5.26 -6.19
N LEU A 315 -8.14 -6.31 -6.69
CA LEU A 315 -7.75 -7.69 -6.42
C LEU A 315 -6.30 -7.96 -6.87
N ALA A 316 -5.95 -7.55 -8.09
CA ALA A 316 -4.60 -7.73 -8.63
C ALA A 316 -3.53 -6.91 -7.87
N VAL A 317 -3.81 -5.66 -7.48
CA VAL A 317 -2.83 -4.85 -6.74
C VAL A 317 -2.63 -5.33 -5.31
N MET A 318 -3.67 -5.91 -4.70
CA MET A 318 -3.62 -6.45 -3.33
C MET A 318 -3.15 -7.92 -3.28
N SER A 319 -2.48 -8.44 -4.31
CA SER A 319 -1.99 -9.83 -4.35
C SER A 319 -1.18 -10.24 -3.10
N ALA A 320 -0.38 -9.33 -2.54
CA ALA A 320 0.38 -9.57 -1.30
C ALA A 320 -0.46 -9.72 0.00
N PHE A 321 -1.77 -9.44 -0.06
CA PHE A 321 -2.69 -9.60 1.08
C PHE A 321 -3.43 -10.95 1.07
N LEU A 322 -3.39 -11.68 -0.04
CA LEU A 322 -4.17 -12.92 -0.24
C LEU A 322 -3.41 -14.17 0.25
N GLY A 323 -2.12 -14.03 0.60
CA GLY A 323 -1.29 -15.13 1.07
C GLY A 323 0.19 -14.75 1.22
N PRO A 324 1.03 -15.66 1.75
CA PRO A 324 2.45 -15.41 1.99
C PRO A 324 3.31 -15.36 0.73
N ASP A 325 2.87 -16.00 -0.36
CA ASP A 325 3.57 -15.98 -1.65
C ASP A 325 2.78 -15.12 -2.66
N GLN A 326 3.30 -13.91 -2.92
CA GLN A 326 2.73 -13.00 -3.91
C GLN A 326 2.85 -13.54 -5.34
N ALA A 327 3.91 -14.29 -5.68
CA ALA A 327 4.13 -14.80 -7.02
C ALA A 327 3.15 -15.93 -7.34
N ALA A 328 3.04 -16.94 -6.47
CA ALA A 328 2.07 -18.02 -6.63
C ALA A 328 0.62 -17.51 -6.62
N THR A 329 0.32 -16.46 -5.86
CA THR A 329 -0.98 -15.78 -5.90
C THR A 329 -1.24 -15.15 -7.27
N GLU A 330 -0.25 -14.45 -7.83
CA GLU A 330 -0.38 -13.79 -9.12
C GLU A 330 -0.44 -14.73 -10.32
N GLU A 331 0.28 -15.86 -10.28
CA GLU A 331 0.16 -16.93 -11.27
C GLU A 331 -1.29 -17.44 -11.37
N ARG A 332 -1.97 -17.60 -10.23
CA ARG A 332 -3.40 -17.94 -10.19
C ARG A 332 -4.27 -16.82 -10.79
N LEU A 333 -4.02 -15.57 -10.42
CA LEU A 333 -4.79 -14.42 -10.93
C LEU A 333 -4.59 -14.17 -12.44
N ILE A 334 -3.44 -14.53 -13.01
CA ILE A 334 -3.17 -14.43 -14.46
C ILE A 334 -4.04 -15.39 -15.28
N ALA A 335 -4.53 -16.49 -14.71
CA ALA A 335 -5.44 -17.40 -15.41
C ALA A 335 -6.74 -16.69 -15.82
N ASP A 336 -7.19 -15.71 -15.03
CA ASP A 336 -8.42 -14.95 -15.27
C ASP A 336 -8.20 -13.73 -16.20
N PRO A 337 -9.03 -13.54 -17.25
CA PRO A 337 -8.82 -12.47 -18.23
C PRO A 337 -9.08 -11.06 -17.68
N ASP A 338 -9.91 -10.89 -16.64
CA ASP A 338 -10.19 -9.58 -16.05
C ASP A 338 -9.03 -9.13 -15.15
N CYS A 339 -8.39 -10.08 -14.46
CA CYS A 339 -7.25 -9.82 -13.57
C CYS A 339 -5.91 -9.71 -14.32
N ARG A 340 -5.65 -10.55 -15.32
CA ARG A 340 -4.39 -10.62 -16.09
C ARG A 340 -3.78 -9.25 -16.45
N PRO A 341 -4.48 -8.33 -17.14
CA PRO A 341 -3.86 -7.05 -17.56
C PRO A 341 -3.40 -6.19 -16.39
N TRP A 342 -4.05 -6.29 -15.23
CA TRP A 342 -3.65 -5.59 -14.01
C TRP A 342 -2.47 -6.27 -13.32
N VAL A 343 -2.47 -7.59 -13.21
CA VAL A 343 -1.35 -8.34 -12.64
C VAL A 343 -0.08 -8.06 -13.43
N GLU A 344 -0.12 -8.18 -14.76
CA GLU A 344 1.02 -7.87 -15.62
C GLU A 344 1.46 -6.39 -15.50
N LYS A 345 0.52 -5.44 -15.38
CA LYS A 345 0.85 -4.02 -15.12
C LYS A 345 1.67 -3.89 -13.84
N TYR A 346 1.25 -4.54 -12.77
CA TYR A 346 1.91 -4.45 -11.48
C TYR A 346 3.24 -5.21 -11.42
N GLN A 347 3.37 -6.33 -12.13
CA GLN A 347 4.64 -7.01 -12.36
C GLN A 347 5.65 -6.09 -13.07
N ARG A 348 5.29 -5.53 -14.24
CA ARG A 348 6.11 -4.54 -14.96
C ARG A 348 6.46 -3.33 -14.09
N SER A 349 5.54 -2.84 -13.25
CA SER A 349 5.83 -1.79 -12.28
C SER A 349 6.90 -2.24 -11.27
N ARG A 350 6.78 -3.44 -10.67
CA ARG A 350 7.73 -3.95 -9.67
C ARG A 350 9.11 -4.33 -10.25
N GLU A 351 9.21 -4.52 -11.56
CA GLU A 351 10.47 -4.66 -12.29
C GLU A 351 11.26 -3.34 -12.33
N THR A 352 10.58 -2.19 -12.43
CA THR A 352 11.23 -0.86 -12.34
C THR A 352 11.91 -0.63 -10.99
N VAL A 353 12.78 0.38 -10.92
CA VAL A 353 13.48 0.77 -9.69
C VAL A 353 12.54 1.43 -8.68
N SER A 354 11.66 2.34 -9.13
CA SER A 354 10.80 3.14 -8.24
C SER A 354 9.44 2.50 -7.95
N ARG A 355 9.02 1.49 -8.72
CA ARG A 355 7.81 0.67 -8.50
C ARG A 355 6.50 1.45 -8.34
N THR A 356 6.48 2.69 -8.82
CA THR A 356 5.53 3.73 -8.40
C THR A 356 4.07 3.39 -8.66
N ASP A 357 3.74 2.84 -9.84
CA ASP A 357 2.35 2.48 -10.19
C ASP A 357 1.76 1.42 -9.26
N TYR A 358 2.56 0.42 -8.87
CA TYR A 358 2.19 -0.61 -7.90
C TYR A 358 2.00 -0.02 -6.51
N GLU A 359 3.00 0.72 -6.00
CA GLU A 359 2.93 1.30 -4.65
C GLU A 359 1.75 2.27 -4.51
N VAL A 360 1.58 3.19 -5.47
CA VAL A 360 0.53 4.21 -5.43
C VAL A 360 -0.86 3.58 -5.54
N ASP A 361 -1.08 2.62 -6.44
CA ASP A 361 -2.37 1.93 -6.57
C ASP A 361 -2.69 1.07 -5.34
N LEU A 362 -1.67 0.43 -4.75
CA LEU A 362 -1.81 -0.39 -3.54
C LEU A 362 -2.19 0.48 -2.34
N ILE A 363 -1.45 1.57 -2.09
CA ILE A 363 -1.77 2.53 -1.01
C ILE A 363 -3.16 3.10 -1.21
N THR A 364 -3.53 3.47 -2.44
CA THR A 364 -4.87 3.99 -2.77
C THR A 364 -5.97 2.97 -2.47
N THR A 365 -5.71 1.68 -2.69
CA THR A 365 -6.66 0.61 -2.44
C THR A 365 -6.80 0.33 -0.94
N LEU A 366 -5.68 0.18 -0.21
CA LEU A 366 -5.69 0.03 1.25
C LEU A 366 -6.34 1.25 1.95
N THR A 367 -6.13 2.46 1.43
CA THR A 367 -6.77 3.67 1.96
C THR A 367 -8.29 3.61 1.88
N LYS A 368 -8.85 3.08 0.79
CA LYS A 368 -10.31 2.87 0.67
C LYS A 368 -10.78 1.74 1.57
N LEU A 369 -10.11 0.59 1.48
CA LEU A 369 -10.44 -0.63 2.23
C LEU A 369 -10.47 -0.37 3.73
N SER A 370 -9.45 0.31 4.27
CA SER A 370 -9.37 0.67 5.69
C SER A 370 -10.42 1.69 6.16
N SER A 371 -11.29 2.20 5.27
CA SER A 371 -12.40 3.11 5.63
C SER A 371 -13.79 2.46 5.52
N PHE A 372 -13.87 1.19 5.10
CA PHE A 372 -15.14 0.47 4.99
C PHE A 372 -15.82 0.32 6.35
N GLY A 373 -17.14 0.57 6.39
CA GLY A 373 -17.96 0.53 7.61
C GLY A 373 -17.73 1.66 8.62
N GLN A 374 -16.71 2.51 8.43
CA GLN A 374 -16.21 3.41 9.48
C GLN A 374 -16.61 4.88 9.27
N ASN A 375 -17.13 5.49 10.34
CA ASN A 375 -17.24 6.95 10.47
C ASN A 375 -16.06 7.44 11.31
N ILE A 376 -15.08 8.08 10.65
CA ILE A 376 -13.82 8.49 11.29
C ILE A 376 -14.05 9.65 12.26
N ASN A 377 -13.67 9.46 13.51
CA ASN A 377 -13.62 10.50 14.53
C ASN A 377 -12.30 11.30 14.40
N TYR A 378 -12.38 12.50 13.83
CA TYR A 378 -11.21 13.36 13.59
C TYR A 378 -10.68 14.02 14.87
N GLU A 379 -11.45 14.00 15.94
CA GLU A 379 -11.14 14.47 17.28
C GLU A 379 -10.60 13.34 18.19
N ALA A 380 -10.60 12.08 17.72
CA ALA A 380 -10.10 10.93 18.48
C ALA A 380 -8.63 11.10 18.88
N TYR A 381 -8.27 10.57 20.06
CA TYR A 381 -6.91 10.60 20.64
C TYR A 381 -6.36 12.02 20.93
N THR A 382 -7.23 13.03 20.92
CA THR A 382 -6.91 14.38 21.39
C THR A 382 -7.01 14.45 22.92
N TYR A 383 -6.43 15.49 23.52
CA TYR A 383 -6.41 15.67 24.97
C TYR A 383 -6.41 17.14 25.38
N PRO A 384 -6.83 17.49 26.61
CA PRO A 384 -6.96 18.86 27.07
C PRO A 384 -5.71 19.71 26.80
N LYS A 385 -5.94 20.88 26.20
CA LYS A 385 -4.89 21.81 25.80
C LYS A 385 -4.24 22.42 27.05
N GLN A 386 -2.91 22.33 27.14
CA GLN A 386 -2.16 23.06 28.18
C GLN A 386 -2.39 24.55 27.98
N LYS A 387 -3.04 25.21 28.94
CA LYS A 387 -3.18 26.66 28.95
C LYS A 387 -1.79 27.28 29.18
N ILE A 388 -1.30 28.03 28.20
CA ILE A 388 -0.06 28.82 28.37
C ILE A 388 -0.38 29.92 29.37
N ASP A 389 0.22 29.82 30.56
CA ASP A 389 0.14 30.84 31.58
C ASP A 389 1.06 32.00 31.20
N LEU A 390 0.50 33.01 30.51
CA LEU A 390 1.23 34.17 30.03
C LEU A 390 1.89 34.96 31.17
N GLY A 391 1.42 34.83 32.42
CA GLY A 391 2.04 35.45 33.59
C GLY A 391 3.35 34.79 34.04
N LYS A 392 3.70 33.61 33.50
CA LYS A 392 4.95 32.89 33.77
C LYS A 392 6.00 33.04 32.67
N LEU A 393 5.63 33.64 31.53
CA LEU A 393 6.60 34.05 30.52
C LEU A 393 7.30 35.31 31.02
N LYS A 394 8.55 35.17 31.47
CA LYS A 394 9.45 36.32 31.64
C LYS A 394 9.71 36.90 30.25
N LEU A 395 9.14 38.07 30.00
CA LEU A 395 9.45 38.95 28.87
C LEU A 395 10.83 39.62 29.09
#